data_AF-A0A443YHU5-F1
#
_entry.id   AF-A0A443YHU5-F1
#
_cell.length_a   1.000
_cell.length_b   1.000
_cell.length_c   1.000
_cell.angle_alpha   90.00
_cell.angle_beta   90.00
_cell.angle_gamma   90.00
#
_symmetry.space_group_name_H-M   'P 1'
#
loop_
_entity.id
_entity.type
_entity.pdbx_description
1 polymer ?
#
loop_
_entity_poly.entity_id
_entity_poly.type
_entity_poly.pdbx_seq_one_letter_code
_entity_poly.pdbx_strand_id
1 'polypeptide(L)'
;MRMVVLIVILVLLSCPARAGETDPNGGQLRSIVENYLKSASPSDETAKKVKEMGGMDATNDYLLLCSIEIATGVGFLIWDSRMRADSCPSKMISTPGYYCEIYSRNHDHWNWQQGLMDNYCKE
;
A
#
# COMPACT_ATOMS: atom_id res chain seq x y z
N MET A 1 -13.18 34.46 43.94
CA MET A 1 -14.04 34.10 42.80
C MET A 1 -13.21 33.35 41.78
N ARG A 2 -13.63 32.13 41.45
CA ARG A 2 -13.06 31.31 40.36
C ARG A 2 -13.61 31.83 39.03
N MET A 3 -12.75 32.05 38.04
CA MET A 3 -13.13 31.91 36.64
C MET A 3 -12.04 31.10 35.96
N VAL A 4 -12.31 29.80 35.89
CA VAL A 4 -11.65 28.86 35.00
C VAL A 4 -12.29 29.10 33.63
N VAL A 5 -11.52 29.60 32.66
CA VAL A 5 -11.96 29.58 31.26
C VAL A 5 -11.19 28.43 30.59
N LEU A 6 -11.86 27.28 30.58
CA LEU A 6 -11.57 26.13 29.73
C LEU A 6 -11.77 26.57 28.28
N ILE A 7 -10.70 26.62 27.49
CA ILE A 7 -10.82 26.66 26.02
C ILE A 7 -10.75 25.21 25.53
N VAL A 8 -11.92 24.72 25.11
CA VAL A 8 -12.13 23.41 24.49
C VAL A 8 -11.70 23.48 23.01
N ILE A 9 -10.62 22.75 22.71
CA ILE A 9 -10.44 21.80 21.59
C ILE A 9 -11.04 22.20 20.22
N LEU A 10 -10.17 22.46 19.24
CA LEU A 10 -10.47 22.23 17.83
C LEU A 10 -9.41 21.31 17.20
N VAL A 11 -9.75 20.03 17.20
CA VAL A 11 -9.50 18.99 16.18
C VAL A 11 -8.52 19.39 15.07
N LEU A 12 -7.24 19.08 15.25
CA LEU A 12 -6.30 18.76 14.16
C LEU A 12 -5.57 17.46 14.53
N LEU A 13 -6.35 16.42 14.81
CA LEU A 13 -5.91 15.03 14.79
C LEU A 13 -6.09 14.46 13.37
N SER A 14 -5.80 15.24 12.34
CA SER A 14 -5.36 14.64 11.08
C SER A 14 -3.93 14.23 11.35
N CYS A 15 -3.72 13.02 11.86
CA CYS A 15 -2.40 12.40 11.85
C CYS A 15 -2.04 12.33 10.37
N PRO A 16 -1.14 13.18 9.83
CA PRO A 16 -0.69 12.94 8.48
C PRO A 16 0.02 11.60 8.59
N ALA A 17 -0.52 10.56 7.94
CA ALA A 17 0.26 9.37 7.64
C ALA A 17 1.60 9.91 7.14
N ARG A 18 2.68 9.67 7.90
CA ARG A 18 3.95 10.32 7.59
C ARG A 18 4.26 9.91 6.15
N ALA A 19 4.73 10.81 5.29
CA ALA A 19 5.00 10.45 3.89
C ALA A 19 5.98 9.25 3.73
N GLY A 20 6.73 8.90 4.78
CA GLY A 20 7.52 7.67 4.84
C GLY A 20 6.72 6.37 5.10
N GLU A 21 5.51 6.47 5.64
CA GLU A 21 4.59 5.36 5.90
C GLU A 21 3.79 4.97 4.64
N THR A 22 3.53 5.89 3.72
CA THR A 22 2.79 5.57 2.47
C THR A 22 3.68 5.26 1.28
N ASP A 23 4.98 5.59 1.34
CA ASP A 23 5.94 5.41 0.25
C ASP A 23 5.38 5.85 -1.12
N PRO A 24 5.05 7.14 -1.35
CA PRO A 24 4.32 7.57 -2.55
C PRO A 24 4.97 7.17 -3.87
N ASN A 25 6.31 7.14 -3.90
CA ASN A 25 7.06 6.75 -5.09
C ASN A 25 7.38 5.25 -5.15
N GLY A 26 6.93 4.43 -4.19
CA GLY A 26 7.13 2.97 -4.18
C GLY A 26 8.59 2.54 -4.03
N GLY A 27 9.48 3.38 -3.47
CA GLY A 27 10.91 3.08 -3.38
C GLY A 27 11.21 1.94 -2.41
N GLN A 28 10.50 1.88 -1.29
CA GLN A 28 10.63 0.80 -0.31
C GLN A 28 9.98 -0.49 -0.83
N LEU A 29 8.82 -0.39 -1.47
CA LEU A 29 8.15 -1.55 -2.10
C LEU A 29 9.02 -2.18 -3.19
N ARG A 30 9.58 -1.38 -4.09
CA ARG A 30 10.55 -1.89 -5.10
C ARG A 30 11.72 -2.60 -4.43
N SER A 31 12.30 -1.98 -3.40
CA SER A 31 13.43 -2.58 -2.67
C SER A 31 13.06 -3.93 -2.05
N ILE A 32 11.84 -4.10 -1.53
CA ILE A 32 11.35 -5.38 -1.01
C ILE A 32 11.32 -6.44 -2.11
N VAL A 33 10.70 -6.13 -3.25
CA VAL A 33 10.60 -7.06 -4.37
C VAL A 33 11.97 -7.40 -4.94
N GLU A 34 12.85 -6.41 -5.13
CA GLU A 34 14.22 -6.65 -5.58
C GLU A 34 14.99 -7.58 -4.63
N ASN A 35 14.93 -7.31 -3.33
CA ASN A 35 15.66 -8.09 -2.33
C ASN A 35 15.11 -9.52 -2.25
N TYR A 36 13.80 -9.68 -2.33
CA TYR A 36 13.18 -11.00 -2.44
C TYR A 36 13.70 -11.75 -3.68
N LEU A 37 13.64 -11.15 -4.86
CA LEU A 37 14.07 -11.80 -6.11
C LEU A 37 15.58 -12.11 -6.17
N LYS A 38 16.41 -11.28 -5.52
CA LYS A 38 17.87 -11.47 -5.39
C LYS A 38 18.21 -12.61 -4.41
N SER A 39 17.44 -12.75 -3.34
CA SER A 39 17.70 -13.72 -2.26
C SER A 39 16.97 -15.05 -2.44
N ALA A 40 15.97 -15.10 -3.33
CA ALA A 40 15.16 -16.29 -3.57
C ALA A 40 15.98 -17.49 -4.06
N SER A 41 15.71 -18.65 -3.46
CA SER A 41 16.32 -19.91 -3.89
C SER A 41 15.90 -20.26 -5.33
N PRO A 42 16.70 -21.06 -6.08
CA PRO A 42 16.32 -21.51 -7.42
C PRO A 42 15.02 -22.33 -7.48
N SER A 43 14.60 -22.93 -6.36
CA SER A 43 13.35 -23.68 -6.22
C SER A 43 12.15 -22.83 -5.77
N ASP A 44 12.32 -21.52 -5.60
CA ASP A 44 11.23 -20.63 -5.25
C ASP A 44 10.35 -20.37 -6.48
N GLU A 45 9.21 -21.06 -6.54
CA GLU A 45 8.25 -20.96 -7.64
C GLU A 45 7.62 -19.57 -7.76
N THR A 46 7.49 -18.81 -6.67
CA THR A 46 6.96 -17.45 -6.69
C THR A 46 7.97 -16.52 -7.34
N ALA A 47 9.23 -16.57 -6.91
CA ALA A 47 10.29 -15.76 -7.51
C ALA A 47 10.52 -16.10 -8.99
N LYS A 48 10.41 -17.38 -9.36
CA LYS A 48 10.50 -17.83 -10.75
C LYS A 48 9.38 -17.21 -11.61
N LYS A 49 8.13 -17.32 -11.17
CA LYS A 49 6.99 -16.73 -11.89
C LYS A 49 7.10 -15.22 -12.02
N VAL A 50 7.47 -14.52 -10.94
CA VAL A 50 7.66 -13.07 -11.00
C VAL A 50 8.76 -12.69 -12.00
N LYS A 51 9.88 -13.41 -12.03
CA LYS A 51 10.94 -13.20 -13.04
C LYS A 51 10.44 -13.46 -14.47
N GLU A 52 9.68 -14.54 -14.68
CA GLU A 52 9.10 -14.89 -15.99
C GLU A 52 8.11 -13.83 -16.49
N MET A 53 7.44 -13.13 -15.59
CA MET A 53 6.48 -12.07 -15.91
C MET A 53 7.11 -10.68 -16.10
N GLY A 54 8.44 -10.56 -16.07
CA GLY A 54 9.16 -9.28 -16.24
C GLY A 54 9.70 -8.69 -14.93
N GLY A 55 9.67 -9.43 -13.82
CA GLY A 55 10.22 -8.99 -12.55
C GLY A 55 9.38 -7.88 -11.91
N MET A 56 10.02 -6.76 -11.59
CA MET A 56 9.32 -5.58 -11.04
C MET A 56 8.38 -4.90 -12.05
N ASP A 57 8.58 -5.15 -13.34
CA ASP A 57 7.72 -4.58 -14.38
C ASP A 57 6.57 -5.53 -14.75
N ALA A 58 6.29 -6.54 -13.91
CA ALA A 58 5.21 -7.49 -14.12
C ALA A 58 3.84 -6.83 -13.92
N THR A 59 3.29 -6.23 -14.98
CA THR A 59 2.01 -5.49 -14.95
C THR A 59 0.76 -6.38 -14.99
N ASN A 60 0.92 -7.69 -15.21
CA ASN A 60 -0.20 -8.57 -15.53
C ASN A 60 -0.63 -9.48 -14.37
N ASP A 61 0.17 -9.59 -13.31
CA ASP A 61 -0.13 -10.44 -12.16
C ASP A 61 0.30 -9.79 -10.84
N TYR A 62 -0.42 -8.73 -10.47
CA TYR A 62 -0.20 -8.01 -9.22
C TYR A 62 -0.47 -8.85 -7.98
N LEU A 63 -1.18 -9.97 -8.08
CA LEU A 63 -1.42 -10.85 -6.93
C LEU A 63 -0.09 -11.36 -6.36
N LEU A 64 0.84 -11.78 -7.24
CA LEU A 64 2.14 -12.27 -6.82
C LEU A 64 3.05 -11.15 -6.29
N LEU A 65 3.07 -9.98 -6.94
CA LEU A 65 3.84 -8.82 -6.45
C LEU A 65 3.32 -8.36 -5.08
N CYS A 66 2.01 -8.14 -4.94
CA CYS A 66 1.39 -7.75 -3.68
C CYS A 66 1.63 -8.78 -2.56
N SER A 67 1.64 -10.08 -2.88
CA SER A 67 1.93 -11.14 -1.91
C SER A 67 3.36 -11.04 -1.37
N ILE A 68 4.35 -10.74 -2.22
CA ILE A 68 5.74 -10.54 -1.81
C ILE A 68 5.87 -9.31 -0.91
N GLU A 69 5.27 -8.19 -1.33
CA GLU A 69 5.35 -6.93 -0.60
C GLU A 69 4.77 -7.06 0.81
N ILE A 70 3.58 -7.64 0.92
CA ILE A 70 2.80 -7.71 2.16
C ILE A 70 3.28 -8.81 3.08
N ALA A 71 4.00 -9.81 2.57
CA ALA A 71 4.72 -10.77 3.43
C ALA A 71 5.76 -10.09 4.32
N THR A 72 6.18 -8.86 4.01
CA THR A 72 7.07 -8.07 4.86
C THR A 72 6.30 -7.10 5.76
N GLY A 73 6.79 -6.89 6.98
CA GLY A 73 6.18 -5.93 7.91
C GLY A 73 6.16 -4.49 7.35
N VAL A 74 7.21 -4.09 6.61
CA VAL A 74 7.29 -2.76 5.99
C VAL A 74 6.27 -2.64 4.85
N GLY A 75 6.21 -3.60 3.93
CA GLY A 75 5.26 -3.54 2.82
C GLY A 75 3.81 -3.65 3.28
N PHE A 76 3.52 -4.46 4.30
CA PHE A 76 2.20 -4.48 4.94
C PHE A 76 1.82 -3.08 5.45
N LEU A 77 2.69 -2.43 6.23
CA LEU A 77 2.42 -1.11 6.80
C LEU A 77 2.23 -0.04 5.72
N ILE A 78 2.99 -0.13 4.62
CA ILE A 78 2.85 0.77 3.49
C ILE A 78 1.46 0.66 2.86
N TRP A 79 1.06 -0.55 2.47
CA TRP A 79 -0.24 -0.77 1.83
C TRP A 79 -1.41 -0.49 2.77
N ASP A 80 -1.27 -0.81 4.05
CA ASP A 80 -2.23 -0.48 5.10
C ASP A 80 -2.37 1.04 5.30
N SER A 81 -1.27 1.78 5.26
CA SER A 81 -1.29 3.24 5.35
C SER A 81 -1.91 3.88 4.10
N ARG A 82 -1.59 3.39 2.90
CA ARG A 82 -2.21 3.83 1.63
C ARG A 82 -3.72 3.60 1.66
N MET A 83 -4.14 2.39 2.04
CA MET A 83 -5.54 1.99 2.18
C MET A 83 -6.31 2.90 3.14
N ARG A 84 -5.73 3.22 4.32
CA ARG A 84 -6.37 4.11 5.30
C ARG A 84 -6.40 5.58 4.88
N ALA A 85 -5.50 5.99 4.00
CA ALA A 85 -5.44 7.36 3.51
C ALA A 85 -6.51 7.63 2.44
N ASP A 86 -6.95 6.60 1.72
CA ASP A 86 -8.06 6.69 0.78
C ASP A 86 -9.41 6.65 1.50
N SER A 87 -10.34 7.47 1.02
CA SER A 87 -11.68 7.64 1.56
C SER A 87 -12.60 6.53 1.04
N CYS A 88 -12.21 5.27 1.21
CA CYS A 88 -12.94 4.14 0.67
C CYS A 88 -13.78 3.43 1.76
N PRO A 89 -15.10 3.66 1.86
CA PRO A 89 -15.98 2.95 2.79
C PRO A 89 -16.39 1.54 2.29
N SER A 90 -15.81 1.05 1.19
CA SER A 90 -16.23 -0.20 0.54
C SER A 90 -15.97 -1.42 1.41
N LYS A 91 -17.01 -2.24 1.62
CA LYS A 91 -16.92 -3.57 2.25
C LYS A 91 -16.02 -4.55 1.48
N MET A 92 -15.67 -4.24 0.23
CA MET A 92 -14.86 -5.12 -0.60
C MET A 92 -13.38 -5.02 -0.20
N ILE A 93 -12.89 -3.81 0.09
CA ILE A 93 -11.48 -3.59 0.46
C ILE A 93 -11.29 -3.77 1.96
N SER A 94 -11.06 -5.02 2.38
CA SER A 94 -10.96 -5.40 3.78
C SER A 94 -9.52 -5.67 4.27
N THR A 95 -8.56 -5.74 3.35
CA THR A 95 -7.16 -6.04 3.69
C THR A 95 -6.18 -5.24 2.83
N PRO A 96 -4.97 -4.93 3.33
CA PRO A 96 -3.90 -4.33 2.53
C PRO A 96 -3.56 -5.15 1.27
N GLY A 97 -3.69 -6.48 1.35
CA GLY A 97 -3.51 -7.41 0.22
C GLY A 97 -4.43 -7.11 -0.93
N TYR A 98 -5.72 -7.05 -0.61
CA TYR A 98 -6.74 -6.81 -1.60
C TYR A 98 -6.71 -5.37 -2.11
N TYR A 99 -6.40 -4.40 -1.24
CA TYR A 99 -6.17 -3.01 -1.66
C TYR A 99 -5.01 -2.89 -2.64
N CYS A 100 -3.86 -3.51 -2.35
CA CYS A 100 -2.71 -3.54 -3.25
C CYS A 100 -3.11 -4.07 -4.63
N GLU A 101 -3.78 -5.22 -4.68
CA GLU A 101 -4.15 -5.84 -5.94
C GLU A 101 -5.08 -4.95 -6.77
N ILE A 102 -6.15 -4.42 -6.16
CA ILE A 102 -7.11 -3.57 -6.87
C ILE A 102 -6.42 -2.28 -7.32
N TYR A 103 -5.69 -1.60 -6.44
CA TYR A 103 -5.00 -0.36 -6.80
C TYR A 103 -4.11 -0.57 -8.01
N SER A 104 -3.30 -1.63 -7.98
CA SER A 104 -2.29 -1.91 -9.00
C SER A 104 -2.89 -2.33 -10.34
N ARG A 105 -4.08 -2.96 -10.33
CA ARG A 105 -4.82 -3.27 -11.56
C ARG A 105 -5.37 -2.03 -12.26
N ASN A 106 -5.62 -0.96 -11.53
CA ASN A 106 -6.31 0.24 -12.04
C ASN A 106 -5.39 1.47 -12.17
N HIS A 107 -4.25 1.46 -11.47
CA HIS A 107 -3.33 2.58 -11.34
C HIS A 107 -1.88 2.09 -11.42
N ASP A 108 -0.93 3.03 -11.47
CA ASP A 108 0.50 2.71 -11.43
C ASP A 108 0.84 2.06 -10.08
N HIS A 109 1.12 0.75 -10.09
CA HIS A 109 1.47 -0.05 -8.91
C HIS A 109 2.53 0.61 -8.02
N TRP A 110 3.51 1.27 -8.65
CA TRP A 110 4.64 1.85 -7.95
C TRP A 110 4.43 3.29 -7.51
N ASN A 111 3.59 4.04 -8.20
CA ASN A 111 3.33 5.44 -7.90
C ASN A 111 1.95 5.61 -7.25
N TRP A 112 1.96 5.74 -5.93
CA TRP A 112 0.75 5.90 -5.16
C TRP A 112 0.29 7.36 -5.09
N GLN A 113 -0.98 7.59 -5.39
CA GLN A 113 -1.63 8.89 -5.24
C GLN A 113 -2.92 8.72 -4.44
N GLN A 114 -3.06 9.56 -3.41
CA GLN A 114 -4.25 9.59 -2.58
C GLN A 114 -5.50 9.96 -3.39
N GLY A 115 -6.61 9.30 -3.11
CA GLY A 115 -7.94 9.57 -3.67
C GLY A 115 -8.22 8.89 -5.01
N LEU A 116 -7.26 8.17 -5.61
CA LEU A 116 -7.50 7.45 -6.86
C LEU A 116 -8.50 6.30 -6.68
N MET A 117 -8.52 5.68 -5.49
CA MET A 117 -9.47 4.62 -5.15
C MET A 117 -10.85 5.13 -4.74
N ASP A 118 -11.03 6.43 -4.48
CA ASP A 118 -12.29 6.97 -3.98
C ASP A 118 -13.44 6.83 -4.98
N ASN A 119 -13.14 6.77 -6.28
CA ASN A 119 -14.15 6.56 -7.32
C ASN A 119 -14.48 5.07 -7.50
N TYR A 120 -13.51 4.18 -7.31
CA TYR A 120 -13.74 2.72 -7.30
C TYR A 120 -14.73 2.31 -6.20
N CYS A 121 -14.77 3.07 -5.10
CA CYS A 121 -15.62 2.78 -3.95
C CYS A 121 -17.02 3.41 -4.00
N LYS A 122 -17.36 4.14 -5.09
CA LYS A 122 -18.69 4.75 -5.31
C LYS A 122 -19.56 3.96 -6.29
N GLU A 123 -18.98 3.03 -7.03
CA GLU A 123 -19.65 2.10 -7.95
C GLU A 123 -20.11 0.83 -7.22
#